data_AF-A0AAV9DPR5-F1
#
_entry.id   AF-A0AAV9DPR5-F1
#
_cell.length_a   1.000
_cell.length_b   1.000
_cell.length_c   1.000
_cell.angle_alpha   90.00
_cell.angle_beta   90.00
_cell.angle_gamma   90.00
#
_symmetry.space_group_name_H-M   'P 1'
#
loop_
_entity.id
_entity.type
_entity.pdbx_description
1 polymer ?
#
loop_
_entity_poly.entity_id
_entity_poly.type
_entity_poly.pdbx_seq_one_letter_code
_entity_poly.pdbx_strand_id
1 'polypeptide(L)'
;MALLKCSAGVIAAATSNNLPPPPAASERVEIRICVNRTCRRQGSMDALETLSGIAPAGVSVTSCGCLGRCGSGPNLAVLPGGAAVSHCGTAARAAQVVEALFGRGSDPGVNLEALALRRKAEAEVESGRVSEAEALLSQAIELKPSGGLHFIYKCRSVARLKMGDASGALEDATEASRIAPDYPSGDAYLAMEEWGAAEEAYSRALLVDPSIRRSKSFKVQFITFT
;
A
#
# COMPACT_ATOMS: atom_id res chain seq x y z
N MET A 1 22.59 -44.59 -21.70
CA MET A 1 23.76 -43.99 -21.01
C MET A 1 23.67 -42.49 -21.23
N ALA A 2 23.59 -41.58 -20.26
CA ALA A 2 23.78 -41.57 -18.80
C ALA A 2 22.75 -40.57 -18.23
N LEU A 3 21.97 -40.85 -17.18
CA LEU A 3 22.33 -40.86 -15.75
C LEU A 3 23.22 -39.68 -15.31
N LEU A 4 22.59 -38.55 -14.94
CA LEU A 4 23.11 -37.69 -13.87
C LEU A 4 22.09 -37.59 -12.75
N LYS A 5 22.54 -38.04 -11.58
CA LYS A 5 21.86 -38.09 -10.29
C LYS A 5 21.71 -36.68 -9.74
N CYS A 6 20.49 -36.26 -9.38
CA CYS A 6 20.31 -35.18 -8.41
C CYS A 6 20.38 -35.78 -7.01
N SER A 7 21.49 -35.52 -6.33
CA SER A 7 21.70 -35.81 -4.92
C SER A 7 20.80 -34.94 -4.06
N ALA A 8 20.20 -35.58 -3.05
CA ALA A 8 19.45 -34.96 -1.98
C ALA A 8 20.31 -33.90 -1.25
N GLY A 9 19.86 -32.64 -1.31
CA GLY A 9 20.35 -31.53 -0.52
C GLY A 9 19.25 -31.05 0.40
N VAL A 10 19.37 -31.47 1.66
CA VAL A 10 18.73 -31.03 2.90
C VAL A 10 17.80 -29.80 2.77
N ILE A 11 16.53 -30.04 3.08
CA ILE A 11 15.48 -29.05 3.33
C ILE A 11 15.84 -28.29 4.61
N ALA A 12 16.31 -27.04 4.49
CA ALA A 12 16.39 -26.14 5.63
C ALA A 12 15.03 -25.45 5.81
N ALA A 13 14.33 -25.80 6.89
CA ALA A 13 13.14 -25.10 7.36
C ALA A 13 13.50 -23.63 7.62
N ALA A 14 12.88 -22.70 6.88
CA ALA A 14 13.06 -21.27 7.11
C ALA A 14 12.29 -20.86 8.38
N THR A 15 12.98 -20.96 9.52
CA THR A 15 12.63 -20.27 10.76
C THR A 15 12.68 -18.75 10.55
N SER A 16 11.97 -18.01 11.41
CA SER A 16 11.75 -16.54 11.48
C SER A 16 12.95 -15.58 11.28
N ASN A 17 14.15 -16.06 10.94
CA ASN A 17 15.42 -15.33 11.04
C ASN A 17 16.06 -14.93 9.68
N ASN A 18 15.30 -14.87 8.59
CA ASN A 18 15.84 -14.46 7.27
C ASN A 18 15.15 -13.20 6.73
N LEU A 19 14.87 -12.23 7.60
CA LEU A 19 14.52 -10.89 7.12
C LEU A 19 15.78 -10.04 6.94
N PRO A 20 15.88 -9.28 5.84
CA PRO A 20 16.99 -8.36 5.61
C PRO A 20 16.93 -7.20 6.63
N PRO A 21 18.07 -6.52 6.87
CA PRO A 21 18.07 -5.29 7.65
C PRO A 21 17.16 -4.23 7.01
N PRO A 22 16.54 -3.34 7.83
CA PRO A 22 15.68 -2.29 7.33
C PRO A 22 16.45 -1.36 6.36
N PRO A 23 15.82 -0.91 5.27
CA PRO A 23 16.48 -0.08 4.26
C PRO A 23 16.87 1.31 4.80
N ALA A 24 17.89 1.91 4.19
CA ALA A 24 18.35 3.27 4.51
C ALA A 24 17.30 4.32 4.09
N ALA A 25 17.27 5.45 4.78
CA ALA A 25 16.19 6.46 4.76
C ALA A 25 15.88 7.14 3.41
N SER A 26 16.59 6.83 2.32
CA SER A 26 16.38 7.40 0.98
C SER A 26 16.11 6.37 -0.12
N GLU A 27 16.02 5.08 0.21
CA GLU A 27 15.88 4.01 -0.79
C GLU A 27 14.42 3.56 -0.87
N ARG A 28 13.77 3.82 -2.00
CA ARG A 28 12.40 3.35 -2.25
C ARG A 28 12.41 1.83 -2.29
N VAL A 29 11.47 1.23 -1.55
CA VAL A 29 11.37 -0.21 -1.43
C VAL A 29 10.26 -0.71 -2.33
N GLU A 30 10.53 -1.70 -3.15
CA GLU A 30 9.52 -2.36 -3.97
C GLU A 30 9.28 -3.79 -3.47
N ILE A 31 8.04 -4.11 -3.14
CA ILE A 31 7.58 -5.46 -2.82
C ILE A 31 6.87 -6.02 -4.06
N ARG A 32 7.48 -7.03 -4.68
CA ARG A 32 6.87 -7.76 -5.80
C ARG A 32 6.26 -9.06 -5.33
N ILE A 33 4.96 -9.24 -5.49
CA ILE A 33 4.25 -10.48 -5.14
C ILE A 33 3.96 -11.33 -6.36
N CYS A 34 4.35 -12.60 -6.30
CA CYS A 34 4.05 -13.59 -7.33
C CYS A 34 2.55 -13.87 -7.39
N VAL A 35 1.93 -13.51 -8.52
CA VAL A 35 0.51 -13.79 -8.81
C VAL A 35 0.34 -14.84 -9.90
N ASN A 36 1.31 -15.75 -10.07
CA ASN A 36 1.17 -16.87 -11.01
C ASN A 36 0.08 -17.87 -10.55
N ARG A 37 -0.41 -18.73 -11.45
CA ARG A 37 -1.57 -19.63 -11.26
C ARG A 37 -1.61 -20.33 -9.90
N THR A 38 -0.49 -20.92 -9.46
CA THR A 38 -0.43 -21.63 -8.17
C THR A 38 -0.51 -20.68 -6.98
N CYS A 39 0.17 -19.53 -7.02
CA CYS A 39 0.14 -18.54 -5.95
C CYS A 39 -1.25 -17.88 -5.82
N ARG A 40 -1.98 -17.67 -6.93
CA ARG A 40 -3.37 -17.19 -6.89
C ARG A 40 -4.28 -18.12 -6.10
N ARG A 41 -4.15 -19.43 -6.30
CA ARG A 41 -4.91 -20.45 -5.54
C ARG A 41 -4.54 -20.50 -4.06
N GLN A 42 -3.43 -19.89 -3.67
CA GLN A 42 -2.91 -19.84 -2.31
C GLN A 42 -3.09 -18.45 -1.68
N GLY A 43 -3.95 -17.59 -2.23
CA GLY A 43 -4.29 -16.29 -1.64
C GLY A 43 -3.38 -15.12 -2.04
N SER A 44 -2.62 -15.22 -3.14
CA SER A 44 -1.73 -14.11 -3.54
C SER A 44 -2.46 -12.80 -3.87
N MET A 45 -3.74 -12.86 -4.26
CA MET A 45 -4.52 -11.66 -4.55
C MET A 45 -4.89 -10.93 -3.26
N ASP A 46 -5.39 -11.65 -2.27
CA ASP A 46 -5.72 -11.10 -0.95
C ASP A 46 -4.47 -10.55 -0.26
N ALA A 47 -3.34 -11.26 -0.39
CA ALA A 47 -2.06 -10.80 0.12
C ALA A 47 -1.57 -9.54 -0.61
N LEU A 48 -1.69 -9.47 -1.95
CA LEU A 48 -1.37 -8.27 -2.72
C LEU A 48 -2.21 -7.07 -2.24
N GLU A 49 -3.51 -7.26 -2.13
CA GLU A 49 -4.43 -6.20 -1.71
C GLU A 49 -4.14 -5.74 -0.27
N THR A 50 -3.88 -6.69 0.64
CA THR A 50 -3.53 -6.40 2.02
C THR A 50 -2.21 -5.62 2.10
N LEU A 51 -1.15 -6.12 1.43
CA LEU A 51 0.17 -5.47 1.39
C LEU A 51 0.04 -4.03 0.85
N SER A 52 -0.65 -3.85 -0.26
CA SER A 52 -0.90 -2.52 -0.83
C SER A 52 -1.68 -1.61 0.11
N GLY A 53 -2.62 -2.17 0.88
CA GLY A 53 -3.46 -1.41 1.80
C GLY A 53 -2.78 -0.98 3.10
N ILE A 54 -1.73 -1.69 3.53
CA ILE A 54 -0.97 -1.42 4.77
C ILE A 54 0.47 -0.96 4.51
N ALA A 55 0.88 -0.81 3.25
CA ALA A 55 2.24 -0.36 2.93
C ALA A 55 2.50 1.05 3.52
N PRO A 56 3.64 1.26 4.19
CA PRO A 56 4.04 2.60 4.63
C PRO A 56 4.44 3.46 3.42
N ALA A 57 4.61 4.77 3.65
CA ALA A 57 5.06 5.68 2.62
C ALA A 57 6.45 5.28 2.08
N GLY A 58 6.66 5.46 0.77
CA GLY A 58 7.91 5.08 0.10
C GLY A 58 8.04 3.58 -0.23
N VAL A 59 7.04 2.77 0.10
CA VAL A 59 6.98 1.35 -0.29
C VAL A 59 5.96 1.16 -1.40
N SER A 60 6.41 0.66 -2.56
CA SER A 60 5.52 0.24 -3.64
C SER A 60 5.25 -1.25 -3.58
N VAL A 61 4.01 -1.65 -3.87
CA VAL A 61 3.62 -3.06 -3.92
C VAL A 61 3.10 -3.36 -5.32
N THR A 62 3.74 -4.29 -6.01
CA THR A 62 3.43 -4.62 -7.40
C THR A 62 3.26 -6.13 -7.59
N SER A 63 2.43 -6.53 -8.54
CA SER A 63 2.29 -7.93 -8.90
C SER A 63 3.37 -8.34 -9.91
N CYS A 64 3.90 -9.56 -9.81
CA CYS A 64 4.87 -10.10 -10.76
C CYS A 64 4.57 -11.54 -11.19
N GLY A 65 5.33 -12.00 -12.19
CA GLY A 65 5.34 -13.39 -12.64
C GLY A 65 5.96 -14.35 -11.62
N CYS A 66 6.19 -15.60 -12.04
CA CYS A 66 6.77 -16.62 -11.18
C CYS A 66 8.19 -16.22 -10.73
N LEU A 67 8.45 -16.29 -9.41
CA LEU A 67 9.76 -16.04 -8.82
C LEU A 67 10.64 -17.31 -8.73
N GLY A 68 10.28 -18.38 -9.45
CA GLY A 68 11.05 -19.64 -9.48
C GLY A 68 11.01 -20.48 -8.20
N ARG A 69 10.30 -20.04 -7.16
CA ARG A 69 10.17 -20.73 -5.86
C ARG A 69 8.88 -21.55 -5.77
N CYS A 70 8.74 -22.50 -6.69
CA CYS A 70 7.56 -23.37 -6.77
C CYS A 70 7.39 -24.19 -5.49
N GLY A 71 6.14 -24.38 -5.04
CA GLY A 71 5.81 -25.18 -3.84
C GLY A 71 5.65 -24.38 -2.53
N SER A 72 6.09 -23.12 -2.48
CA SER A 72 6.05 -22.28 -1.27
C SER A 72 5.31 -20.95 -1.45
N GLY A 73 4.34 -20.90 -2.37
CA GLY A 73 3.63 -19.66 -2.70
C GLY A 73 2.70 -19.16 -1.58
N PRO A 74 2.23 -17.91 -1.70
CA PRO A 74 2.77 -16.82 -2.53
C PRO A 74 4.15 -16.36 -2.07
N ASN A 75 5.00 -16.02 -3.05
CA ASN A 75 6.36 -15.53 -2.80
C ASN A 75 6.45 -14.04 -3.08
N LEU A 76 7.20 -13.32 -2.25
CA LEU A 76 7.53 -11.91 -2.38
C LEU A 76 9.01 -11.76 -2.71
N ALA A 77 9.35 -10.74 -3.50
CA ALA A 77 10.71 -10.21 -3.62
C ALA A 77 10.71 -8.76 -3.13
N VAL A 78 11.63 -8.42 -2.23
CA VAL A 78 11.82 -7.07 -1.69
C VAL A 78 13.06 -6.48 -2.34
N LEU A 79 12.90 -5.41 -3.09
CA LEU A 79 13.97 -4.71 -3.81
C LEU A 79 14.29 -3.36 -3.13
N PRO A 80 15.54 -2.90 -3.21
CA PRO A 80 16.67 -3.48 -3.95
C PRO A 80 17.44 -4.60 -3.22
N GLY A 81 17.16 -4.82 -1.94
CA GLY A 81 17.89 -5.80 -1.11
C GLY A 81 17.81 -7.27 -1.56
N GLY A 82 16.94 -7.60 -2.52
CA GLY A 82 16.83 -8.93 -3.12
C GLY A 82 16.27 -10.00 -2.17
N ALA A 83 15.71 -9.60 -1.02
CA ALA A 83 15.18 -10.54 -0.05
C ALA A 83 13.92 -11.22 -0.58
N ALA A 84 13.77 -12.51 -0.28
CA ALA A 84 12.63 -13.29 -0.70
C ALA A 84 11.85 -13.79 0.51
N VAL A 85 10.54 -13.58 0.49
CA VAL A 85 9.62 -14.10 1.51
C VAL A 85 8.71 -15.13 0.86
N SER A 86 8.57 -16.29 1.48
CA SER A 86 7.65 -17.34 1.04
C SER A 86 6.42 -17.43 1.93
N HIS A 87 5.39 -18.13 1.46
CA HIS A 87 4.14 -18.40 2.20
C HIS A 87 3.34 -17.16 2.60
N CYS A 88 3.39 -16.07 1.83
CA CYS A 88 2.63 -14.85 2.11
C CYS A 88 1.24 -14.89 1.47
N GLY A 89 0.39 -15.82 1.91
CA GLY A 89 -0.94 -16.06 1.33
C GLY A 89 -2.11 -15.50 2.12
N THR A 90 -1.86 -14.98 3.32
CA THR A 90 -2.91 -14.51 4.23
C THR A 90 -2.64 -13.06 4.63
N ALA A 91 -3.70 -12.35 5.02
CA ALA A 91 -3.59 -10.98 5.53
C ALA A 91 -2.68 -10.90 6.77
N ALA A 92 -2.80 -11.87 7.69
CA ALA A 92 -1.94 -11.97 8.87
C ALA A 92 -0.46 -12.07 8.49
N ARG A 93 -0.13 -12.92 7.51
CA ARG A 93 1.26 -13.06 7.06
C ARG A 93 1.75 -11.80 6.34
N ALA A 94 0.91 -11.17 5.52
CA ALA A 94 1.23 -9.90 4.87
C ALA A 94 1.56 -8.80 5.90
N ALA A 95 0.76 -8.67 6.95
CA ALA A 95 1.01 -7.71 8.03
C ALA A 95 2.31 -8.01 8.78
N GLN A 96 2.59 -9.28 9.08
CA GLN A 96 3.86 -9.68 9.69
C GLN A 96 5.07 -9.31 8.82
N VAL A 97 4.95 -9.44 7.49
CA VAL A 97 6.02 -9.04 6.57
C VAL A 97 6.25 -7.54 6.62
N VAL A 98 5.19 -6.73 6.56
CA VAL A 98 5.29 -5.27 6.62
C VAL A 98 5.88 -4.83 7.95
N GLU A 99 5.42 -5.40 9.06
CA GLU A 99 5.97 -5.09 10.37
C GLU A 99 7.45 -5.48 10.45
N ALA A 100 7.80 -6.68 10.04
CA ALA A 100 9.17 -7.14 10.19
C ALA A 100 10.16 -6.42 9.24
N LEU A 101 9.68 -5.81 8.15
CA LEU A 101 10.48 -4.97 7.25
C LEU A 101 10.57 -3.49 7.69
N PHE A 102 9.49 -2.94 8.26
CA PHE A 102 9.35 -1.49 8.44
C PHE A 102 8.89 -1.08 9.85
N GLY A 103 8.16 -1.96 10.52
CA GLY A 103 7.56 -1.71 11.80
C GLY A 103 8.56 -1.98 12.93
N ARG A 104 8.99 -0.88 13.55
CA ARG A 104 10.00 -0.86 14.60
C ARG A 104 9.44 -1.35 15.95
N GLY A 105 8.70 -2.47 15.96
CA GLY A 105 8.11 -3.08 17.15
C GLY A 105 6.63 -2.74 17.39
N SER A 106 5.88 -2.36 16.36
CA SER A 106 4.42 -2.25 16.38
C SER A 106 3.76 -3.62 16.26
N ASP A 107 2.52 -3.74 16.73
CA ASP A 107 1.73 -4.96 16.52
C ASP A 107 1.24 -5.00 15.05
N PRO A 108 1.54 -6.08 14.28
CA PRO A 108 0.99 -6.27 12.93
C PRO A 108 -0.54 -6.20 12.89
N GLY A 109 -1.23 -6.56 13.98
CA GLY A 109 -2.68 -6.51 14.09
C GLY A 109 -3.25 -5.10 13.91
N VAL A 110 -2.54 -4.07 14.39
CA VAL A 110 -2.97 -2.66 14.30
C VAL A 110 -3.11 -2.21 12.85
N ASN A 111 -2.17 -2.59 11.97
CA ASN A 111 -2.25 -2.27 10.55
C ASN A 111 -3.45 -2.93 9.87
N LEU A 112 -3.79 -4.17 10.27
CA LEU A 112 -4.96 -4.87 9.74
C LEU A 112 -6.26 -4.28 10.25
N GLU A 113 -6.31 -3.88 11.51
CA GLU A 113 -7.48 -3.23 12.11
C GLU A 113 -7.73 -1.86 11.46
N ALA A 114 -6.68 -1.04 11.31
CA ALA A 114 -6.77 0.23 10.60
C ALA A 114 -7.19 0.05 9.12
N LEU A 115 -6.70 -0.99 8.44
CA LEU A 115 -7.13 -1.35 7.10
C LEU A 115 -8.63 -1.73 7.05
N ALA A 116 -9.10 -2.51 8.02
CA ALA A 116 -10.50 -2.91 8.10
C ALA A 116 -11.43 -1.71 8.32
N LEU A 117 -11.06 -0.81 9.25
CA LEU A 117 -11.78 0.44 9.49
C LEU A 117 -11.83 1.32 8.25
N ARG A 118 -10.69 1.49 7.55
CA ARG A 118 -10.64 2.25 6.29
C ARG A 118 -11.54 1.65 5.22
N ARG A 119 -11.47 0.35 4.96
CA ARG A 119 -12.34 -0.32 3.97
C ARG A 119 -13.82 -0.17 4.30
N LYS A 120 -14.16 -0.28 5.58
CA LYS A 120 -15.53 -0.05 6.03
C LYS A 120 -15.94 1.40 5.75
N ALA A 121 -15.11 2.37 6.10
CA ALA A 121 -15.38 3.78 5.84
C ALA A 121 -15.53 4.09 4.34
N GLU A 122 -14.70 3.50 3.47
CA GLU A 122 -14.86 3.61 2.00
C GLU A 122 -16.23 3.14 1.54
N ALA A 123 -16.75 2.03 2.11
CA ALA A 123 -18.09 1.55 1.82
C ALA A 123 -19.20 2.46 2.37
N GLU A 124 -18.98 3.09 3.53
CA GLU A 124 -19.89 4.09 4.10
C GLU A 124 -19.94 5.37 3.24
N VAL A 125 -18.79 5.84 2.73
CA VAL A 125 -18.70 6.97 1.78
C VAL A 125 -19.48 6.69 0.50
N GLU A 126 -19.35 5.49 -0.06
CA GLU A 126 -20.11 5.07 -1.25
C GLU A 126 -21.62 5.00 -0.95
N SER A 127 -21.97 4.60 0.26
CA SER A 127 -23.36 4.56 0.74
C SER A 127 -23.93 5.94 1.11
N GLY A 128 -23.15 7.01 1.01
CA GLY A 128 -23.55 8.38 1.42
C GLY A 128 -23.56 8.64 2.93
N ARG A 129 -23.18 7.65 3.75
CA ARG A 129 -23.07 7.73 5.21
C ARG A 129 -21.73 8.32 5.62
N VAL A 130 -21.53 9.59 5.25
CA VAL A 130 -20.23 10.27 5.31
C VAL A 130 -19.78 10.60 6.73
N SER A 131 -20.72 10.83 7.66
CA SER A 131 -20.40 11.06 9.07
C SER A 131 -19.91 9.78 9.76
N GLU A 132 -20.53 8.63 9.47
CA GLU A 132 -20.07 7.33 9.94
C GLU A 132 -18.69 6.98 9.37
N ALA A 133 -18.44 7.30 8.11
CA ALA A 133 -17.12 7.14 7.49
C ALA A 133 -16.05 7.97 8.21
N GLU A 134 -16.32 9.24 8.50
CA GLU A 134 -15.39 10.13 9.19
C GLU A 134 -15.04 9.63 10.60
N ALA A 135 -16.03 9.11 11.33
CA ALA A 135 -15.84 8.51 12.64
C ALA A 135 -14.94 7.26 12.58
N LEU A 136 -15.19 6.35 11.62
CA LEU A 136 -14.38 5.15 11.41
C LEU A 136 -12.93 5.49 11.03
N LEU A 137 -12.72 6.50 10.18
CA LEU A 137 -11.39 6.93 9.76
C LEU A 137 -10.64 7.61 10.89
N SER A 138 -11.33 8.38 11.73
CA SER A 138 -10.74 8.98 12.93
C SER A 138 -10.30 7.92 13.93
N GLN A 139 -11.11 6.89 14.16
CA GLN A 139 -10.72 5.70 14.94
C GLN A 139 -9.47 5.03 14.34
N ALA A 140 -9.43 4.85 13.02
CA ALA A 140 -8.29 4.22 12.35
C ALA A 140 -6.98 5.03 12.51
N ILE A 141 -7.06 6.36 12.56
CA ILE A 141 -5.91 7.24 12.83
C ILE A 141 -5.45 7.12 14.29
N GLU A 142 -6.37 7.04 15.24
CA GLU A 142 -6.07 6.90 16.68
C GLU A 142 -5.31 5.61 17.00
N LEU A 143 -5.52 4.55 16.22
CA LEU A 143 -4.76 3.30 16.31
C LEU A 143 -3.26 3.48 16.00
N LYS A 144 -2.86 4.58 15.35
CA LYS A 144 -1.48 4.91 14.95
C LYS A 144 -0.81 3.74 14.19
N PRO A 145 -1.39 3.28 13.07
CA PRO A 145 -0.81 2.20 12.29
C PRO A 145 0.57 2.58 11.75
N SER A 146 1.50 1.62 11.75
CA SER A 146 2.85 1.81 11.22
C SER A 146 2.87 1.94 9.69
N GLY A 147 1.79 1.54 9.01
CA GLY A 147 1.65 1.67 7.56
C GLY A 147 0.23 2.04 7.11
N GLY A 148 0.10 2.49 5.86
CA GLY A 148 -1.19 2.86 5.26
C GLY A 148 -1.84 4.16 5.75
N LEU A 149 -1.21 4.91 6.67
CA LEU A 149 -1.77 6.12 7.27
C LEU A 149 -2.16 7.21 6.24
N HIS A 150 -1.35 7.40 5.19
CA HIS A 150 -1.64 8.34 4.10
C HIS A 150 -2.91 7.99 3.31
N PHE A 151 -3.27 6.70 3.21
CA PHE A 151 -4.54 6.28 2.61
C PHE A 151 -5.73 6.66 3.49
N ILE A 152 -5.58 6.56 4.82
CA ILE A 152 -6.63 6.90 5.78
C ILE A 152 -6.93 8.40 5.73
N TYR A 153 -5.90 9.24 5.76
CA TYR A 153 -6.05 10.69 5.61
C TYR A 153 -6.69 11.07 4.28
N LYS A 154 -6.24 10.49 3.15
CA LYS A 154 -6.88 10.72 1.85
C LYS A 154 -8.36 10.33 1.85
N CYS A 155 -8.71 9.17 2.42
CA CYS A 155 -10.09 8.73 2.49
C CYS A 155 -10.94 9.69 3.35
N ARG A 156 -10.38 10.19 4.46
CA ARG A 156 -11.07 11.13 5.35
C ARG A 156 -11.25 12.50 4.72
N SER A 157 -10.28 12.98 3.94
CA SER A 157 -10.46 14.22 3.17
C SER A 157 -11.61 14.11 2.18
N VAL A 158 -11.76 12.98 1.48
CA VAL A 158 -12.89 12.73 0.57
C VAL A 158 -14.22 12.69 1.32
N ALA A 159 -14.27 12.05 2.50
CA ALA A 159 -15.46 12.05 3.34
C ALA A 159 -15.85 13.47 3.78
N ARG A 160 -14.87 14.27 4.25
CA ARG A 160 -15.07 15.67 4.68
C ARG A 160 -15.50 16.59 3.54
N LEU A 161 -14.94 16.43 2.34
CA LEU A 161 -15.42 17.14 1.15
C LEU A 161 -16.90 16.86 0.86
N LYS A 162 -17.33 15.60 0.96
CA LYS A 162 -18.73 15.23 0.79
C LYS A 162 -19.65 15.77 1.90
N MET A 163 -19.11 16.04 3.09
CA MET A 163 -19.82 16.74 4.16
C MET A 163 -19.87 18.27 3.98
N GLY A 164 -19.08 18.82 3.05
CA GLY A 164 -18.90 20.27 2.89
C GLY A 164 -17.85 20.89 3.82
N ASP A 165 -17.11 20.08 4.58
CA ASP A 165 -15.98 20.53 5.39
C ASP A 165 -14.69 20.58 4.54
N ALA A 166 -14.57 21.63 3.73
CA ALA A 166 -13.40 21.84 2.89
C ALA A 166 -12.12 22.11 3.72
N SER A 167 -12.25 22.79 4.87
CA SER A 167 -11.12 23.07 5.77
C SER A 167 -10.50 21.79 6.33
N GLY A 168 -11.31 20.91 6.93
CA GLY A 168 -10.82 19.67 7.50
C GLY A 168 -10.35 18.68 6.43
N ALA A 169 -10.91 18.76 5.21
CA ALA A 169 -10.39 18.02 4.08
C ALA A 169 -8.99 18.50 3.65
N LEU A 170 -8.73 19.81 3.71
CA LEU A 170 -7.44 20.38 3.34
C LEU A 170 -6.34 19.98 4.31
N GLU A 171 -6.66 19.98 5.60
CA GLU A 171 -5.78 19.49 6.65
C GLU A 171 -5.40 18.01 6.40
N ASP A 172 -6.39 17.16 6.13
CA ASP A 172 -6.17 15.74 5.86
C ASP A 172 -5.38 15.50 4.57
N ALA A 173 -5.66 16.24 3.50
CA ALA A 173 -4.90 16.14 2.24
C ALA A 173 -3.43 16.55 2.44
N THR A 174 -3.21 17.61 3.21
CA THR A 174 -1.88 18.11 3.56
C THR A 174 -1.11 17.10 4.39
N GLU A 175 -1.76 16.47 5.36
CA GLU A 175 -1.14 15.44 6.17
C GLU A 175 -0.82 14.17 5.35
N ALA A 176 -1.71 13.75 4.45
CA ALA A 176 -1.43 12.66 3.52
C ALA A 176 -0.22 12.95 2.63
N SER A 177 -0.12 14.16 2.08
CA SER A 177 1.02 14.62 1.28
C SER A 177 2.30 14.78 2.08
N ARG A 178 2.22 15.13 3.36
CA ARG A 178 3.38 15.19 4.26
C ARG A 178 3.94 13.81 4.52
N ILE A 179 3.06 12.82 4.73
CA ILE A 179 3.45 11.42 5.00
C ILE A 179 3.97 10.74 3.72
N ALA A 180 3.28 10.93 2.59
CA ALA A 180 3.63 10.34 1.31
C ALA A 180 3.64 11.41 0.21
N PRO A 181 4.74 12.19 0.08
CA PRO A 181 4.84 13.30 -0.90
C PRO A 181 4.67 12.86 -2.35
N ASP A 182 5.04 11.61 -2.63
CA ASP A 182 5.04 10.98 -3.94
C ASP A 182 3.71 10.28 -4.27
N TYR A 183 2.78 10.22 -3.33
CA TYR A 183 1.49 9.56 -3.51
C TYR A 183 0.49 10.49 -4.19
N PRO A 184 -0.33 10.00 -5.15
CA PRO A 184 -1.33 10.83 -5.83
C PRO A 184 -2.46 11.27 -4.87
N SER A 185 -2.27 12.45 -4.27
CA SER A 185 -3.25 13.18 -3.46
C SER A 185 -3.81 14.43 -4.16
N GLY A 186 -3.37 14.73 -5.39
CA GLY A 186 -3.74 15.94 -6.13
C GLY A 186 -5.25 16.16 -6.31
N ASP A 187 -6.04 15.09 -6.40
CA ASP A 187 -7.51 15.15 -6.46
C ASP A 187 -8.13 15.96 -5.32
N ALA A 188 -7.61 15.79 -4.10
CA ALA A 188 -8.14 16.49 -2.94
C ALA A 188 -7.89 17.99 -3.07
N TYR A 189 -6.67 18.41 -3.40
CA TYR A 189 -6.33 19.82 -3.62
C TYR A 189 -7.15 20.47 -4.71
N LEU A 190 -7.42 19.75 -5.82
CA LEU A 190 -8.30 20.27 -6.87
C LEU A 190 -9.73 20.51 -6.38
N ALA A 191 -10.28 19.60 -5.58
CA ALA A 191 -11.63 19.75 -5.03
C ALA A 191 -11.76 20.94 -4.06
N MET A 192 -10.62 21.44 -3.56
CA MET A 192 -10.53 22.58 -2.64
C MET A 192 -10.02 23.85 -3.32
N GLU A 193 -9.88 23.83 -4.65
CA GLU A 193 -9.38 24.96 -5.47
C GLU A 193 -7.92 25.38 -5.13
N GLU A 194 -7.15 24.48 -4.51
CA GLU A 194 -5.74 24.66 -4.20
C GLU A 194 -4.87 24.23 -5.40
N TRP A 195 -4.97 24.99 -6.50
CA TRP A 195 -4.38 24.63 -7.78
C TRP A 195 -2.86 24.43 -7.74
N GLY A 196 -2.14 25.27 -7.00
CA GLY A 196 -0.69 25.16 -6.87
C GLY A 196 -0.26 23.89 -6.13
N ALA A 197 -0.93 23.56 -5.03
CA ALA A 197 -0.67 22.32 -4.29
C ALA A 197 -1.05 21.08 -5.10
N ALA A 198 -2.12 21.16 -5.89
CA ALA A 198 -2.52 20.09 -6.81
C ALA A 198 -1.46 19.85 -7.90
N GLU A 199 -0.95 20.91 -8.53
CA GLU A 199 0.09 20.82 -9.56
C GLU A 199 1.37 20.19 -9.00
N GLU A 200 1.81 20.61 -7.82
CA GLU A 200 3.00 20.05 -7.17
C GLU A 200 2.79 18.56 -6.85
N ALA A 201 1.66 18.21 -6.24
CA ALA A 201 1.33 16.83 -5.88
C ALA A 201 1.29 15.91 -7.11
N TYR A 202 0.68 16.36 -8.21
CA TYR A 202 0.67 15.61 -9.46
C TYR A 202 2.05 15.50 -10.10
N SER A 203 2.84 16.57 -10.07
CA SER A 203 4.19 16.58 -10.63
C SER A 203 5.09 15.57 -9.91
N ARG A 204 5.06 15.55 -8.57
CA ARG A 204 5.80 14.54 -7.78
C ARG A 204 5.33 13.13 -8.06
N ALA A 205 4.01 12.91 -8.09
CA ALA A 205 3.46 11.58 -8.36
C ALA A 205 3.82 11.07 -9.77
N LEU A 206 3.85 11.94 -10.79
CA LEU A 206 4.24 11.59 -12.16
C LEU A 206 5.72 11.20 -12.29
N LEU A 207 6.60 11.74 -11.45
CA LEU A 207 8.00 11.31 -11.39
C LEU A 207 8.13 9.85 -10.91
N VAL A 208 7.18 9.38 -10.13
CA VAL A 208 7.18 8.02 -9.56
C VAL A 208 6.44 7.04 -10.45
N ASP A 209 5.23 7.41 -10.86
CA ASP A 209 4.38 6.60 -11.72
C ASP A 209 3.84 7.45 -12.88
N PRO A 210 4.54 7.42 -14.04
CA PRO A 210 4.07 8.11 -15.25
C PRO A 210 2.70 7.63 -15.74
N SER A 211 2.22 6.45 -15.32
CA SER A 211 0.92 5.92 -15.71
C SER A 211 -0.25 6.72 -15.13
N ILE A 212 -0.01 7.50 -14.07
CA ILE A 212 -1.00 8.42 -13.45
C ILE A 212 -1.58 9.39 -14.48
N ARG A 213 -0.82 9.76 -15.52
CA ARG A 213 -1.30 10.58 -16.65
C ARG A 213 -2.57 10.01 -17.32
N ARG A 214 -2.77 8.70 -17.24
CA ARG A 214 -3.92 8.01 -17.84
C ARG A 214 -5.11 7.86 -16.90
N SER A 215 -4.94 8.16 -15.60
CA SER A 215 -5.98 8.05 -14.59
C SER A 215 -7.13 9.02 -14.84
N LYS A 216 -8.34 8.68 -14.36
CA LYS A 216 -9.52 9.54 -14.47
C LYS A 216 -9.28 10.87 -13.75
N SER A 217 -8.79 10.78 -12.52
CA SER A 217 -8.30 11.87 -11.67
C SER A 217 -7.47 12.91 -12.44
N PHE A 218 -6.45 12.47 -13.18
CA PHE A 218 -5.58 13.38 -13.93
C PHE A 218 -6.24 13.96 -15.20
N LYS A 219 -7.05 13.16 -15.91
CA LYS A 219 -7.64 13.57 -17.20
C LYS A 219 -8.78 14.55 -17.08
N VAL A 220 -9.54 14.51 -15.98
CA VAL A 220 -10.74 15.33 -15.81
C VAL A 220 -10.40 16.82 -15.73
N GLN A 221 -9.18 17.20 -15.31
CA GLN A 221 -8.86 18.60 -15.01
C GLN A 221 -7.80 19.29 -15.89
N PHE A 222 -7.01 18.60 -16.73
CA PHE A 222 -6.08 19.27 -17.65
C PHE A 222 -6.66 19.55 -19.06
N ILE A 223 -7.89 19.11 -19.34
CA ILE A 223 -8.60 19.36 -20.61
C ILE A 223 -9.50 20.61 -20.52
N THR A 224 -9.80 21.11 -19.31
CA THR A 224 -10.70 22.26 -19.09
C THR A 224 -10.00 23.62 -19.06
N PHE A 225 -8.68 23.67 -19.22
CA PHE A 225 -7.87 24.91 -19.14
C PHE A 225 -7.04 25.21 -20.41
N THR A 226 -7.38 24.60 -21.54
CA THR A 226 -6.85 24.95 -22.88
C THR A 226 -7.98 25.40 -23.77
#